data_AF-A0A926ARF6-F1
#
_entry.id   AF-A0A926ARF6-F1
#
_cell.length_a   1.000
_cell.length_b   1.000
_cell.length_c   1.000
_cell.angle_alpha   90.00
_cell.angle_beta   90.00
_cell.angle_gamma   90.00
#
_symmetry.space_group_name_H-M   'P 1'
#
loop_
_entity.id
_entity.type
_entity.pdbx_description
1 polymer ?
#
loop_
_entity_poly.entity_id
_entity_poly.type
_entity_poly.pdbx_seq_one_letter_code
_entity_poly.pdbx_strand_id
1 'polypeptide(L)'
;LDKVTGRKLQTYDMKSGALSCATSEGGKLVFGGNDMIFCFEENGNLLWKLPTGCGSALSMQYFQGKLYAVTTNGNLICIDASEEAVAKAKEGELPQTVELKAPKESVVVAVTTSLEAVTQTQSTGKVILKCVKDGSKLRVKVESNGYKADWFVQFPNNLRQEGKFYAVDKIEEAQGGFYRVLGDIFELTMN
;
A
#
# COMPACT_ATOMS: atom_id res chain seq x y z
N LEU A 1 -0.13 -22.46 -19.01
CA LEU A 1 -0.85 -22.75 -20.27
C LEU A 1 -0.17 -21.95 -21.38
N ASP A 2 -0.28 -22.39 -22.62
CA ASP A 2 0.10 -21.57 -23.77
C ASP A 2 -0.82 -20.35 -23.87
N LYS A 3 -0.26 -19.16 -24.09
CA LYS A 3 -0.99 -17.88 -24.02
C LYS A 3 -2.04 -17.74 -25.14
N VAL A 4 -1.79 -18.34 -26.30
CA VAL A 4 -2.64 -18.18 -27.48
C VAL A 4 -3.69 -19.29 -27.53
N THR A 5 -3.25 -20.53 -27.34
CA THR A 5 -4.07 -21.73 -27.55
C THR A 5 -4.75 -22.23 -26.28
N GLY A 6 -4.32 -21.78 -25.10
CA GLY A 6 -4.77 -22.31 -23.82
C GLY A 6 -4.31 -23.75 -23.55
N ARG A 7 -3.52 -24.35 -24.45
CA ARG A 7 -3.03 -25.73 -24.29
C ARG A 7 -2.18 -25.83 -23.01
N LYS A 8 -2.35 -26.92 -22.27
CA LYS A 8 -1.46 -27.22 -21.15
C LYS A 8 -0.02 -27.42 -21.66
N LEU A 9 0.91 -26.61 -21.14
CA LEU A 9 2.34 -26.72 -21.42
C LEU A 9 3.03 -27.60 -20.38
N GLN A 10 2.73 -27.37 -19.11
CA GLN A 10 3.35 -28.06 -17.98
C GLN A 10 2.38 -28.14 -16.79
N THR A 11 2.61 -29.10 -15.89
CA THR A 11 1.98 -29.16 -14.57
C THR A 11 3.00 -29.50 -13.51
N TYR A 12 2.96 -28.74 -12.42
CA TYR A 12 3.81 -28.91 -11.26
C TYR A 12 2.98 -29.58 -10.17
N ASP A 13 3.38 -30.78 -9.76
CA ASP A 13 2.61 -31.57 -8.81
C ASP A 13 3.10 -31.32 -7.38
N MET A 14 2.31 -30.56 -6.62
CA MET A 14 2.56 -30.27 -5.21
C MET A 14 1.91 -31.28 -4.26
N LYS A 15 1.03 -32.17 -4.77
CA LYS A 15 0.12 -33.06 -4.01
C LYS A 15 -0.89 -32.37 -3.09
N SER A 16 -0.52 -31.27 -2.43
CA SER A 16 -1.35 -30.50 -1.49
C SER A 16 -2.27 -29.46 -2.13
N GLY A 17 -2.13 -29.23 -3.45
CA GLY A 17 -2.69 -28.07 -4.13
C GLY A 17 -1.93 -26.77 -3.82
N ALA A 18 -2.18 -25.76 -4.64
CA ALA A 18 -1.60 -24.43 -4.52
C ALA A 18 -2.72 -23.40 -4.31
N LEU A 19 -2.62 -22.60 -3.24
CA LEU A 19 -3.45 -21.41 -3.04
C LEU A 19 -2.91 -20.22 -3.82
N SER A 20 -1.61 -20.24 -4.11
CA SER A 20 -0.93 -19.19 -4.84
C SER A 20 0.25 -19.73 -5.62
N CYS A 21 0.71 -18.93 -6.59
CA CYS A 21 1.88 -19.24 -7.37
C CYS A 21 2.63 -17.95 -7.76
N ALA A 22 3.91 -18.11 -8.07
CA ALA A 22 4.76 -17.08 -8.64
C ALA A 22 5.77 -17.74 -9.58
N THR A 23 6.43 -16.96 -10.42
CA THR A 23 7.50 -17.44 -11.29
C THR A 23 8.66 -16.47 -11.27
N SER A 24 9.89 -16.98 -11.40
CA SER A 24 11.05 -16.13 -11.65
C SER A 24 11.01 -15.55 -13.08
N GLU A 25 11.97 -14.67 -13.37
CA GLU A 25 12.13 -14.12 -14.72
C GLU A 25 12.29 -15.23 -15.76
N GLY A 26 11.49 -15.14 -16.83
CA GLY A 26 11.46 -16.15 -17.89
C GLY A 26 10.88 -17.50 -17.48
N GLY A 27 10.35 -17.67 -16.27
CA GLY A 27 9.73 -18.93 -15.82
C GLY A 27 10.73 -20.03 -15.45
N LYS A 28 12.01 -19.71 -15.26
CA LYS A 28 13.06 -20.69 -14.90
C LYS A 28 12.75 -21.44 -13.59
N LEU A 29 12.16 -20.72 -12.63
CA LEU A 29 11.67 -21.24 -11.37
C LEU A 29 10.17 -21.00 -11.29
N VAL A 30 9.45 -22.01 -10.85
CA VAL A 30 8.00 -21.94 -10.58
C VAL A 30 7.75 -22.23 -9.12
N PHE A 31 7.03 -21.33 -8.47
CA PHE A 31 6.69 -21.42 -7.06
C PHE A 31 5.22 -21.71 -6.88
N GLY A 32 4.91 -22.59 -5.94
CA GLY A 32 3.54 -22.87 -5.51
C GLY A 32 3.45 -22.84 -3.99
N GLY A 33 2.42 -22.18 -3.47
CA GLY A 33 2.26 -21.89 -2.05
C GLY A 33 0.97 -22.44 -1.45
N ASN A 34 1.10 -23.01 -0.26
CA ASN A 34 0.05 -23.24 0.73
C ASN A 34 0.72 -23.14 2.13
N ASP A 35 0.47 -24.04 3.08
CA ASP A 35 1.25 -24.15 4.33
C ASP A 35 2.75 -24.46 4.13
N MET A 36 3.09 -24.89 2.91
CA MET A 36 4.46 -25.04 2.42
C MET A 36 4.61 -24.28 1.10
N ILE A 37 5.81 -23.78 0.84
CA ILE A 37 6.20 -23.23 -0.45
C ILE A 37 7.10 -24.25 -1.14
N PHE A 38 6.78 -24.53 -2.39
CA PHE A 38 7.50 -25.45 -3.26
C PHE A 38 8.15 -24.65 -4.39
N CYS A 39 9.35 -25.05 -4.79
CA CYS A 39 10.05 -24.50 -5.94
C CYS A 39 10.37 -25.61 -6.94
N PHE A 40 9.98 -25.39 -8.18
CA PHE A 40 10.18 -26.30 -9.29
C PHE A 40 11.08 -25.67 -10.36
N GLU A 41 11.88 -26.49 -11.02
CA GLU A 41 12.46 -26.17 -12.33
C GLU A 41 11.34 -26.09 -13.39
N GLU A 42 11.59 -25.36 -14.47
CA GLU A 42 10.67 -25.24 -15.61
C GLU A 42 10.15 -26.61 -16.14
N ASN A 43 11.01 -27.63 -16.12
CA ASN A 43 10.70 -28.99 -16.57
C ASN A 43 9.76 -29.78 -15.61
N GLY A 44 9.42 -29.24 -14.44
CA GLY A 44 8.56 -29.89 -13.45
C GLY A 44 9.28 -30.53 -12.28
N ASN A 45 10.62 -30.57 -12.28
CA ASN A 45 11.39 -31.16 -11.18
C ASN A 45 11.28 -30.32 -9.92
N LEU A 46 10.97 -30.95 -8.79
CA LEU A 46 11.00 -30.29 -7.48
C LEU A 46 12.44 -30.04 -7.06
N LEU A 47 12.78 -28.79 -6.75
CA LEU A 47 14.10 -28.39 -6.27
C LEU A 47 14.16 -28.36 -4.75
N TRP A 48 13.17 -27.74 -4.13
CA TRP A 48 13.06 -27.65 -2.68
C TRP A 48 11.61 -27.40 -2.26
N LYS A 49 11.33 -27.66 -0.99
CA LYS A 49 10.10 -27.26 -0.32
C LYS A 49 10.43 -26.78 1.09
N LEU A 50 9.72 -25.76 1.56
CA LEU A 50 9.94 -25.13 2.85
C LEU A 50 8.58 -24.87 3.53
N PRO A 51 8.40 -25.22 4.82
CA PRO A 51 7.24 -24.76 5.56
C PRO A 51 7.28 -23.23 5.69
N THR A 52 6.14 -22.57 5.54
CA THR A 52 6.06 -21.11 5.76
C THR A 52 6.32 -20.74 7.23
N GLY A 53 5.98 -21.65 8.16
CA GLY A 53 6.08 -21.45 9.61
C GLY A 53 5.07 -20.45 10.20
N CYS A 54 4.26 -19.81 9.36
CA CYS A 54 3.37 -18.72 9.77
C CYS A 54 2.04 -18.69 8.98
N GLY A 55 1.43 -19.87 8.78
CA GLY A 55 0.17 -20.03 8.05
C GLY A 55 0.36 -20.10 6.54
N SER A 56 -0.74 -20.27 5.80
CA SER A 56 -0.66 -20.54 4.36
C SER A 56 -0.16 -19.33 3.58
N ALA A 57 0.71 -19.55 2.58
CA ALA A 57 1.10 -18.53 1.63
C ALA A 57 -0.08 -18.16 0.73
N LEU A 58 -0.45 -16.88 0.75
CA LEU A 58 -1.40 -16.25 -0.16
C LEU A 58 -0.61 -15.64 -1.31
N SER A 59 -0.86 -14.39 -1.70
CA SER A 59 -0.17 -13.75 -2.83
C SER A 59 1.35 -13.84 -2.72
N MET A 60 2.00 -14.23 -3.82
CA MET A 60 3.45 -14.34 -3.93
C MET A 60 3.98 -13.51 -5.11
N GLN A 61 5.16 -12.94 -4.95
CA GLN A 61 5.84 -12.18 -6.00
C GLN A 61 7.34 -12.46 -5.96
N TYR A 62 7.91 -12.79 -7.13
CA TYR A 62 9.35 -12.87 -7.29
C TYR A 62 9.93 -11.51 -7.71
N PHE A 63 11.08 -11.15 -7.15
CA PHE A 63 11.87 -10.00 -7.58
C PHE A 63 13.35 -10.23 -7.23
N GLN A 64 14.24 -10.14 -8.23
CA GLN A 64 15.71 -10.16 -8.06
C GLN A 64 16.24 -11.24 -7.11
N GLY A 65 15.92 -12.51 -7.38
CA GLY A 65 16.40 -13.62 -6.55
C GLY A 65 15.69 -13.74 -5.19
N LYS A 66 14.58 -13.02 -4.97
CA LYS A 66 13.80 -13.10 -3.73
C LYS A 66 12.35 -13.40 -4.04
N LEU A 67 11.77 -14.29 -3.25
CA LEU A 67 10.34 -14.58 -3.28
C LEU A 67 9.69 -13.93 -2.06
N TYR A 68 8.78 -13.01 -2.30
CA TYR A 68 7.96 -12.37 -1.28
C TYR A 68 6.60 -13.06 -1.22
N ALA A 69 6.10 -13.30 -0.03
CA ALA A 69 4.76 -13.86 0.18
C ALA A 69 4.09 -13.23 1.39
N VAL A 70 2.78 -13.04 1.31
CA VAL A 70 1.94 -12.72 2.47
C VAL A 70 1.22 -13.96 2.96
N THR A 71 1.02 -14.10 4.26
CA THR A 71 0.41 -15.30 4.85
C THR A 71 -0.92 -15.03 5.54
N THR A 72 -1.69 -16.09 5.81
CA THR A 72 -2.96 -16.02 6.55
C THR A 72 -2.81 -15.47 7.97
N ASN A 73 -1.61 -15.53 8.55
CA ASN A 73 -1.35 -15.01 9.90
C ASN A 73 -0.91 -13.52 9.88
N GLY A 74 -0.94 -12.87 8.72
CA GLY A 74 -0.60 -11.46 8.57
C GLY A 74 0.90 -11.19 8.47
N ASN A 75 1.71 -12.19 8.14
CA ASN A 75 3.16 -12.02 7.94
C ASN A 75 3.47 -11.68 6.48
N LEU A 76 4.45 -10.80 6.27
CA LEU A 76 5.19 -10.68 5.00
C LEU A 76 6.51 -11.43 5.18
N ILE A 77 6.72 -12.47 4.38
CA ILE A 77 7.95 -13.26 4.37
C ILE A 77 8.75 -12.98 3.10
N CYS A 78 10.07 -13.12 3.22
CA CYS A 78 11.02 -13.02 2.11
C CYS A 78 11.90 -14.26 2.14
N ILE A 79 11.90 -15.02 1.05
CA ILE A 79 12.71 -16.22 0.86
C ILE A 79 13.79 -15.90 -0.16
N ASP A 80 15.04 -16.26 0.15
CA ASP A 80 16.12 -16.22 -0.81
C ASP A 80 15.93 -17.33 -1.85
N ALA A 81 15.70 -16.91 -3.09
CA ALA A 81 15.51 -17.77 -4.25
C ALA A 81 16.59 -17.46 -5.32
N SER A 82 17.76 -16.98 -4.89
CA SER A 82 18.94 -16.87 -5.73
C SER A 82 19.41 -18.26 -6.19
N GLU A 83 20.16 -18.30 -7.30
CA GLU A 83 20.71 -19.56 -7.82
C GLU A 83 21.60 -20.25 -6.76
N GLU A 84 22.35 -19.48 -5.97
CA GLU A 84 23.17 -20.00 -4.87
C GLU A 84 22.31 -20.63 -3.77
N ALA A 85 21.24 -19.96 -3.32
CA ALA A 85 20.34 -20.49 -2.31
C ALA A 85 19.62 -21.75 -2.80
N VAL A 86 19.23 -21.78 -4.08
CA VAL A 86 18.63 -22.97 -4.70
C VAL A 86 19.64 -24.13 -4.75
N ALA A 87 20.90 -23.87 -5.11
CA ALA A 87 21.96 -24.89 -5.12
C ALA A 87 22.18 -25.49 -3.73
N LYS A 88 22.32 -24.64 -2.70
CA LYS A 88 22.43 -25.06 -1.30
C LYS A 88 21.23 -25.88 -0.83
N ALA A 89 20.02 -25.46 -1.19
CA ALA A 89 18.81 -26.19 -0.84
C ALA A 89 18.76 -27.60 -1.48
N LYS A 90 19.29 -27.78 -2.71
CA LYS A 90 19.42 -29.11 -3.35
C LYS A 90 20.37 -30.03 -2.58
N GLU A 91 21.36 -29.46 -1.90
CA GLU A 91 22.31 -30.19 -1.04
C GLU A 91 21.76 -30.42 0.38
N GLY A 92 20.54 -29.93 0.68
CA GLY A 92 19.89 -30.07 1.98
C GLY A 92 20.22 -28.96 2.97
N GLU A 93 20.97 -27.94 2.54
CA GLU A 93 21.25 -26.76 3.35
C GLU A 93 20.09 -25.77 3.26
N LEU A 94 19.38 -25.58 4.37
CA LEU A 94 18.30 -24.60 4.49
C LEU A 94 18.75 -23.43 5.37
N PRO A 95 18.47 -22.18 4.98
CA PRO A 95 18.78 -21.01 5.79
C PRO A 95 17.94 -21.01 7.08
N GLN A 96 18.48 -20.43 8.15
CA GLN A 96 17.71 -20.19 9.37
C GLN A 96 16.73 -19.03 9.17
N THR A 97 15.48 -19.23 9.57
CA THR A 97 14.46 -18.19 9.57
C THR A 97 14.83 -17.07 10.53
N VAL A 98 14.84 -15.82 10.04
CA VAL A 98 15.07 -14.63 10.85
C VAL A 98 13.76 -13.85 10.97
N GLU A 99 13.26 -13.67 12.19
CA GLU A 99 12.13 -12.79 12.45
C GLU A 99 12.56 -11.32 12.42
N LEU A 100 12.21 -10.63 11.34
CA LEU A 100 12.37 -9.19 11.24
C LEU A 100 11.14 -8.51 11.85
N LYS A 101 11.23 -8.09 13.12
CA LYS A 101 10.20 -7.26 13.74
C LYS A 101 10.28 -5.85 13.17
N ALA A 102 9.12 -5.27 12.89
CA ALA A 102 9.05 -3.85 12.54
C ALA A 102 9.80 -3.02 13.61
N PRO A 103 10.57 -2.00 13.21
CA PRO A 103 11.17 -1.07 14.16
C PRO A 103 10.09 -0.60 15.13
N LYS A 104 10.37 -0.65 16.44
CA LYS A 104 9.45 -0.10 17.45
C LYS A 104 9.35 1.43 17.38
N GLU A 105 10.26 2.06 16.64
CA GLU A 105 10.15 3.46 16.30
C GLU A 105 9.02 3.63 15.30
N SER A 106 7.99 4.37 15.72
CA SER A 106 6.94 4.86 14.84
C SER A 106 7.60 5.49 13.63
N VAL A 107 7.46 4.86 12.46
CA VAL A 107 7.77 5.49 11.19
C VAL A 107 7.04 6.82 11.24
N VAL A 108 7.79 7.92 11.20
CA VAL A 108 7.20 9.26 11.12
C VAL A 108 6.38 9.19 9.84
N VAL A 109 5.05 9.06 9.97
CA VAL A 109 4.15 9.11 8.82
C VAL A 109 4.59 10.36 8.08
N ALA A 110 4.94 10.25 6.80
CA ALA A 110 5.26 11.40 5.99
C ALA A 110 3.98 12.25 5.93
N VAL A 111 3.83 13.14 6.89
CA VAL A 111 2.72 14.07 6.98
C VAL A 111 3.08 15.14 5.98
N THR A 112 2.55 15.03 4.76
CA THR A 112 2.69 16.09 3.76
C THR A 112 2.14 17.38 4.36
N THR A 113 3.02 18.35 4.64
CA THR A 113 2.69 19.67 5.19
C THR A 113 2.48 20.73 4.11
N SER A 114 2.76 20.39 2.85
CA SER A 114 2.62 21.27 1.70
C SER A 114 1.40 20.90 0.86
N LEU A 115 0.58 21.90 0.53
CA LEU A 115 -0.48 21.77 -0.45
C LEU A 115 -0.02 22.32 -1.79
N GLU A 116 -0.61 21.82 -2.87
CA GLU A 116 -0.52 22.49 -4.16
C GLU A 116 -1.18 23.88 -4.07
N ALA A 117 -0.50 24.89 -4.59
CA ALA A 117 -0.97 26.28 -4.55
C ALA A 117 -1.76 26.63 -5.81
N VAL A 118 -2.91 27.28 -5.64
CA VAL A 118 -3.74 27.80 -6.73
C VAL A 118 -3.95 29.30 -6.55
N THR A 119 -3.99 30.03 -7.66
CA THR A 119 -4.34 31.45 -7.68
C THR A 119 -5.85 31.67 -7.66
N GLN A 120 -6.31 32.89 -7.38
CA GLN A 120 -7.73 33.24 -7.42
C GLN A 120 -8.43 32.84 -8.73
N THR A 121 -7.78 33.04 -9.89
CA THR A 121 -8.36 32.70 -11.20
C THR A 121 -8.52 31.18 -11.38
N GLN A 122 -7.59 30.39 -10.83
CA GLN A 122 -7.63 28.93 -10.84
C GLN A 122 -8.61 28.34 -9.80
N SER A 123 -9.07 29.15 -8.85
CA SER A 123 -10.06 28.75 -7.84
C SER A 123 -11.52 28.89 -8.30
N THR A 124 -11.76 29.25 -9.56
CA THR A 124 -13.11 29.42 -10.11
C THR A 124 -13.93 28.13 -9.95
N GLY A 125 -15.09 28.22 -9.28
CA GLY A 125 -15.97 27.08 -9.00
C GLY A 125 -15.61 26.26 -7.75
N LYS A 126 -14.52 26.59 -7.04
CA LYS A 126 -14.15 25.98 -5.76
C LYS A 126 -14.76 26.73 -4.59
N VAL A 127 -14.87 26.05 -3.44
CA VAL A 127 -15.29 26.64 -2.17
C VAL A 127 -14.07 27.17 -1.43
N ILE A 128 -14.14 28.42 -1.00
CA ILE A 128 -13.03 29.09 -0.31
C ILE A 128 -13.20 28.94 1.19
N LEU A 129 -12.12 28.53 1.85
CA LEU A 129 -12.02 28.34 3.27
C LEU A 129 -10.97 29.28 3.86
N LYS A 130 -11.13 29.64 5.13
CA LYS A 130 -10.18 30.45 5.90
C LYS A 130 -9.84 29.77 7.21
N CYS A 131 -8.55 29.66 7.51
CA CYS A 131 -8.10 29.20 8.81
C CYS A 131 -8.03 30.38 9.80
N VAL A 132 -8.82 30.26 10.86
CA VAL A 132 -9.00 31.28 11.90
C VAL A 132 -8.56 30.74 13.25
N LYS A 133 -8.07 31.64 14.10
CA LYS A 133 -7.77 31.33 15.50
C LYS A 133 -9.05 31.43 16.32
N ASP A 134 -9.39 30.33 16.98
CA ASP A 134 -10.56 30.18 17.85
C ASP A 134 -10.06 29.80 19.25
N GLY A 135 -9.86 30.81 20.09
CA GLY A 135 -9.18 30.68 21.38
C GLY A 135 -7.72 30.23 21.21
N SER A 136 -7.38 29.06 21.77
CA SER A 136 -6.04 28.45 21.66
C SER A 136 -5.87 27.51 20.47
N LYS A 137 -6.91 27.29 19.66
CA LYS A 137 -6.91 26.32 18.56
C LYS A 137 -7.09 26.99 17.20
N LEU A 138 -6.45 26.43 16.18
CA LEU A 138 -6.74 26.79 14.79
C LEU A 138 -7.93 25.98 14.28
N ARG A 139 -8.92 26.68 13.70
CA ARG A 139 -10.13 26.13 13.10
C ARG A 139 -10.26 26.63 11.67
N VAL A 140 -10.94 25.87 10.83
CA VAL A 140 -11.22 26.28 9.45
C VAL A 140 -12.71 26.60 9.32
N LYS A 141 -13.02 27.74 8.70
CA LYS A 141 -14.37 28.20 8.38
C LYS A 141 -14.51 28.39 6.88
N VAL A 142 -15.75 28.41 6.40
CA VAL A 142 -16.05 28.70 5.00
C VAL A 142 -16.12 30.22 4.82
N GLU A 143 -15.37 30.74 3.85
CA GLU A 143 -15.38 32.17 3.48
C GLU A 143 -16.38 32.45 2.34
N SER A 144 -16.66 31.44 1.49
CA SER A 144 -17.67 31.55 0.44
C SER A 144 -19.08 31.85 0.99
N ASN A 145 -19.89 32.58 0.22
CA ASN A 145 -21.27 32.88 0.56
C ASN A 145 -22.16 31.62 0.51
N GLY A 146 -23.26 31.63 1.28
CA GLY A 146 -24.26 30.56 1.29
C GLY A 146 -24.03 29.45 2.33
N TYR A 147 -23.03 29.60 3.19
CA TYR A 147 -22.70 28.64 4.25
C TYR A 147 -22.91 29.24 5.65
N LYS A 148 -23.08 28.37 6.65
CA LYS A 148 -23.32 28.74 8.05
C LYS A 148 -22.03 29.26 8.68
N ALA A 149 -22.01 30.53 9.06
CA ALA A 149 -20.82 31.21 9.60
C ALA A 149 -20.32 30.66 10.95
N ASP A 150 -21.21 30.03 11.72
CA ASP A 150 -20.89 29.45 13.03
C ASP A 150 -20.35 28.02 12.93
N TRP A 151 -20.37 27.42 11.74
CA TRP A 151 -19.92 26.04 11.53
C TRP A 151 -18.45 25.99 11.12
N PHE A 152 -17.75 25.01 11.68
CA PHE A 152 -16.37 24.71 11.31
C PHE A 152 -16.31 23.62 10.24
N VAL A 153 -15.18 23.57 9.53
CA VAL A 153 -14.87 22.54 8.55
C VAL A 153 -13.91 21.53 9.17
N GLN A 154 -14.23 20.24 9.05
CA GLN A 154 -13.31 19.15 9.38
C GLN A 154 -12.14 19.22 8.39
N PHE A 155 -10.97 19.60 8.90
CA PHE A 155 -9.80 19.92 8.09
C PHE A 155 -8.52 19.31 8.73
N PRO A 156 -7.56 18.78 7.95
CA PRO A 156 -6.35 18.18 8.52
C PRO A 156 -5.56 19.14 9.43
N ASN A 157 -5.21 18.69 10.64
CA ASN A 157 -4.58 19.56 11.65
C ASN A 157 -3.21 20.10 11.20
N ASN A 158 -2.43 19.27 10.50
CA ASN A 158 -1.08 19.57 10.02
C ASN A 158 -1.04 20.65 8.92
N LEU A 159 -2.18 20.92 8.27
CA LEU A 159 -2.28 21.89 7.18
C LEU A 159 -2.75 23.27 7.65
N ARG A 160 -3.27 23.39 8.87
CA ARG A 160 -3.86 24.63 9.40
C ARG A 160 -2.79 25.67 9.69
N GLN A 161 -2.86 26.80 9.01
CA GLN A 161 -1.99 27.95 9.26
C GLN A 161 -2.86 29.19 9.47
N GLU A 162 -2.61 29.92 10.56
CA GLU A 162 -3.42 31.08 10.93
C GLU A 162 -3.47 32.12 9.80
N GLY A 163 -4.68 32.56 9.42
CA GLY A 163 -4.89 33.57 8.39
C GLY A 163 -4.79 33.06 6.95
N LYS A 164 -4.39 31.80 6.71
CA LYS A 164 -4.33 31.24 5.36
C LYS A 164 -5.72 30.92 4.80
N PHE A 165 -5.80 31.05 3.48
CA PHE A 165 -6.95 30.66 2.69
C PHE A 165 -6.67 29.34 1.96
N TYR A 166 -7.72 28.57 1.76
CA TYR A 166 -7.68 27.29 1.05
C TYR A 166 -8.82 27.24 0.05
N ALA A 167 -8.63 26.52 -1.04
CA ALA A 167 -9.69 26.21 -1.99
C ALA A 167 -9.94 24.71 -1.97
N VAL A 168 -11.21 24.30 -1.97
CA VAL A 168 -11.62 22.89 -2.01
C VAL A 168 -12.68 22.67 -3.07
N ASP A 169 -12.76 21.46 -3.62
CA ASP A 169 -13.71 21.17 -4.69
C ASP A 169 -15.16 21.25 -4.19
N LYS A 170 -15.45 20.66 -3.02
CA LYS A 170 -16.78 20.64 -2.44
C LYS A 170 -16.74 20.56 -0.92
N ILE A 171 -17.79 21.07 -0.29
CA ILE A 171 -18.08 20.82 1.12
C ILE A 171 -19.49 20.29 1.32
N GLU A 172 -19.67 19.43 2.31
CA GLU A 172 -20.95 18.84 2.68
C GLU A 172 -21.24 19.00 4.17
N GLU A 173 -22.53 19.14 4.50
CA GLU A 173 -22.99 19.18 5.89
C GLU A 173 -22.90 17.79 6.52
N ALA A 174 -22.26 17.71 7.69
CA ALA A 174 -22.20 16.50 8.49
C ALA A 174 -23.19 16.57 9.66
N GLN A 175 -23.68 15.39 10.06
CA GLN A 175 -24.44 15.24 11.30
C GLN A 175 -23.56 15.69 12.48
N GLY A 176 -24.05 16.66 13.27
CA GLY A 176 -23.31 17.23 14.40
C GLY A 176 -22.89 18.71 14.23
N GLY A 177 -23.30 19.38 13.15
CA GLY A 177 -23.15 20.84 13.04
C GLY A 177 -21.78 21.31 12.56
N PHE A 178 -21.21 20.63 11.56
CA PHE A 178 -19.94 20.99 10.93
C PHE A 178 -19.94 20.57 9.46
N TYR A 179 -18.97 21.06 8.68
CA TYR A 179 -18.77 20.70 7.28
C TYR A 179 -17.65 19.67 7.11
N ARG A 180 -17.74 18.83 6.08
CA ARG A 180 -16.65 17.97 5.61
C ARG A 180 -16.18 18.40 4.23
N VAL A 181 -14.87 18.39 4.02
CA VAL A 181 -14.28 18.57 2.69
C VAL A 181 -14.43 17.29 1.88
N LEU A 182 -14.81 17.44 0.61
CA LEU A 182 -14.78 16.38 -0.39
C LEU A 182 -13.91 16.84 -1.58
N GLY A 183 -13.05 15.94 -2.04
CA GLY A 183 -12.08 16.23 -3.10
C GLY A 183 -10.77 16.79 -2.57
N ASP A 184 -10.07 17.51 -3.42
CA ASP A 184 -8.72 18.00 -3.14
C ASP A 184 -8.73 19.31 -2.34
N ILE A 185 -7.64 19.53 -1.60
CA ILE A 185 -7.41 20.75 -0.83
C ILE A 185 -6.20 21.47 -1.43
N PHE A 186 -6.39 22.73 -1.78
CA PHE A 186 -5.35 23.60 -2.33
C PHE A 186 -5.07 24.76 -1.39
N GLU A 187 -3.83 25.22 -1.33
CA GLU A 187 -3.50 26.51 -0.72
C GLU A 187 -3.89 27.64 -1.69
N LEU A 188 -4.67 28.62 -1.23
CA LEU A 188 -5.07 29.74 -2.08
C LEU A 188 -4.09 30.90 -1.92
N THR A 189 -3.41 31.27 -3.00
CA THR A 189 -2.55 32.45 -3.06
C THR A 189 -3.35 33.65 -3.55
N MET A 190 -3.45 34.66 -2.68
CA MET A 190 -4.06 35.95 -2.99
C MET A 190 -2.94 36.84 -3.55
N ASN A 191 -2.68 36.73 -4.85
CA ASN A 191 -1.82 37.68 -5.58
C ASN A 191 -2.58 38.95 -5.94
#